data_AF-A0A5C6EBT3-F1
#
_entry.id   AF-A0A5C6EBT3-F1
#
_cell.length_a   1.000
_cell.length_b   1.000
_cell.length_c   1.000
_cell.angle_alpha   90.00
_cell.angle_beta   90.00
_cell.angle_gamma   90.00
#
_symmetry.space_group_name_H-M   'P 1'
#
loop_
_entity.id
_entity.type
_entity.pdbx_description
1 polymer ?
#
loop_
_entity_poly.entity_id
_entity_poly.type
_entity_poly.pdbx_seq_one_letter_code
_entity_poly.pdbx_strand_id
1 'polypeptide(L)'
;MAIPDPPRGISRLDYEQSITGWNARYMREGVPFSQSFSDAKYGSPEKSLEAAIAWRKEALEIIPPRDRREYAELGKSHNTSGITGVYKTIGHYRVDGTPVYYWVASWCPSKGKRRHRNFSIDKYGEEEAKRLAIEARKTAIANLDAEWPEDAFAMPRRRTIEDDLHRDIWAFEGDEQYRIHRDKERDHKIRLEKINAFLAVHGDLFCEICGFNFEKEYGPMGRGLIEVHHTVPLAEMQPNHRTTLDQLMCICSNCHLAVHNGDPTENLRRLRFIFDAKSKKRRTIACTGAREPGELAVENLSRVPGDA
;
A
#
# COMPACT_ATOMS: atom_id res chain seq x y z
N MET A 1 -14.46 24.19 -31.70
CA MET A 1 -14.89 24.83 -30.44
C MET A 1 -14.51 23.89 -29.32
N ALA A 2 -13.91 24.39 -28.22
CA ALA A 2 -13.52 23.53 -27.11
C ALA A 2 -14.79 23.01 -26.41
N ILE A 3 -14.86 21.71 -26.17
CA ILE A 3 -15.96 21.08 -25.45
C ILE A 3 -15.96 21.64 -24.00
N PRO A 4 -17.09 22.12 -23.47
CA PRO A 4 -17.17 22.63 -22.11
C PRO A 4 -16.78 21.54 -21.09
N ASP A 5 -16.10 21.95 -20.01
CA ASP A 5 -15.64 21.01 -18.99
C ASP A 5 -16.86 20.30 -18.36
N PRO A 6 -16.95 18.96 -18.45
CA PRO A 6 -18.09 18.22 -17.95
C PRO A 6 -18.20 18.32 -16.41
N PRO A 7 -19.41 18.35 -15.84
CA PRO A 7 -19.57 18.30 -14.40
C PRO A 7 -19.02 16.97 -13.84
N ARG A 8 -18.23 17.06 -12.76
CA ARG A 8 -17.57 15.94 -12.06
C ARG A 8 -18.45 14.70 -11.99
N GLY A 9 -18.02 13.52 -12.39
CA GLY A 9 -18.86 12.31 -12.45
C GLY A 9 -19.47 12.03 -13.83
N ILE A 10 -19.32 12.96 -14.78
CA ILE A 10 -19.43 12.70 -16.21
C ILE A 10 -18.00 12.67 -16.77
N SER A 11 -17.65 11.59 -17.46
CA SER A 11 -16.31 11.40 -18.02
C SER A 11 -16.40 11.08 -19.50
N ARG A 12 -15.48 11.67 -20.26
CA ARG A 12 -15.30 11.38 -21.67
C ARG A 12 -14.61 10.02 -21.82
N LEU A 13 -15.15 9.19 -22.70
CA LEU A 13 -14.54 7.93 -23.13
C LEU A 13 -14.16 8.10 -24.60
N ASP A 14 -12.87 8.32 -24.85
CA ASP A 14 -12.29 8.35 -26.18
C ASP A 14 -11.32 7.16 -26.29
N TYR A 15 -11.82 6.03 -26.77
CA TYR A 15 -10.98 4.89 -27.14
C TYR A 15 -10.67 4.98 -28.63
N GLU A 16 -9.39 4.95 -29.00
CA GLU A 16 -8.90 5.09 -30.39
C GLU A 16 -9.55 4.12 -31.39
N GLN A 17 -10.16 3.02 -30.93
CA GLN A 17 -10.61 1.93 -31.81
C GLN A 17 -12.03 1.41 -31.57
N SER A 18 -12.85 1.98 -30.68
CA SER A 18 -14.18 1.36 -30.49
C SER A 18 -15.34 2.22 -30.01
N ILE A 19 -15.14 3.21 -29.12
CA ILE A 19 -16.29 3.98 -28.60
C ILE A 19 -15.85 5.41 -28.25
N THR A 20 -16.42 6.39 -28.96
CA THR A 20 -16.41 7.81 -28.56
C THR A 20 -17.75 8.14 -27.89
N GLY A 21 -17.70 8.67 -26.69
CA GLY A 21 -18.92 8.96 -25.93
C GLY A 21 -18.67 9.49 -24.53
N TRP A 22 -19.76 9.72 -23.81
CA TRP A 22 -19.77 10.16 -22.44
C TRP A 22 -20.28 9.05 -21.52
N ASN A 23 -19.71 8.97 -20.32
CA ASN A 23 -20.17 8.05 -19.29
C ASN A 23 -20.54 8.88 -18.06
N ALA A 24 -21.83 8.89 -17.74
CA ALA A 24 -22.35 9.48 -16.52
C ALA A 24 -22.39 8.41 -15.42
N ARG A 25 -21.77 8.70 -14.28
CA ARG A 25 -21.73 7.81 -13.12
C ARG A 25 -22.22 8.51 -11.87
N TYR A 26 -22.93 7.76 -11.06
CA TYR A 26 -23.34 8.12 -9.72
C TYR A 26 -23.25 6.89 -8.81
N MET A 27 -23.02 7.08 -7.52
CA MET A 27 -22.91 5.98 -6.55
C MET A 27 -23.83 6.26 -5.38
N ARG A 28 -24.64 5.27 -5.00
CA ARG A 28 -25.40 5.30 -3.75
C ARG A 28 -25.22 3.99 -3.01
N GLU A 29 -24.91 4.07 -1.72
CA GLU A 29 -24.80 2.91 -0.82
C GLU A 29 -23.82 1.82 -1.33
N GLY A 30 -22.79 2.22 -2.06
CA GLY A 30 -21.81 1.30 -2.66
C GLY A 30 -22.26 0.67 -3.99
N VAL A 31 -23.49 0.96 -4.45
CA VAL A 31 -24.01 0.53 -5.74
C VAL A 31 -23.68 1.59 -6.80
N PRO A 32 -22.92 1.25 -7.85
CA PRO A 32 -22.65 2.16 -8.96
C PRO A 32 -23.82 2.17 -9.95
N PHE A 33 -24.31 3.36 -10.25
CA PHE A 33 -25.23 3.64 -11.36
C PHE A 33 -24.42 4.30 -12.47
N SER A 34 -24.38 3.68 -13.64
CA SER A 34 -23.65 4.22 -14.78
C SER A 34 -24.44 4.07 -16.07
N GLN A 35 -24.46 5.11 -16.89
CA GLN A 35 -24.99 5.07 -18.24
C GLN A 35 -23.99 5.69 -19.22
N SER A 36 -23.80 5.02 -20.37
CA SER A 36 -22.98 5.49 -21.47
C SER A 36 -23.82 6.09 -22.59
N PHE A 37 -23.37 7.22 -23.13
CA PHE A 37 -23.97 7.97 -24.22
C PHE A 37 -22.95 8.06 -25.35
N SER A 38 -23.16 7.33 -26.44
CA SER A 38 -22.23 7.32 -27.58
C SER A 38 -22.46 8.50 -28.51
N ASP A 39 -21.38 9.09 -29.02
CA ASP A 39 -21.46 10.21 -29.97
C ASP A 39 -22.16 9.80 -31.26
N ALA A 40 -21.97 8.55 -31.69
CA ALA A 40 -22.61 7.99 -32.88
C ALA A 40 -24.14 7.99 -32.79
N LYS A 41 -24.70 7.88 -31.57
CA LYS A 41 -26.16 7.87 -31.35
C LYS A 41 -26.74 9.29 -31.27
N TYR A 42 -25.99 10.25 -30.73
CA TYR A 42 -26.47 11.62 -30.49
C TYR A 42 -25.96 12.64 -31.53
N GLY A 43 -25.10 12.21 -32.45
CA GLY A 43 -24.63 12.96 -33.62
C GLY A 43 -23.51 13.96 -33.35
N SER A 44 -23.34 14.43 -32.10
CA SER A 44 -22.22 15.28 -31.73
C SER A 44 -21.80 15.08 -30.27
N PRO A 45 -20.51 15.35 -29.93
CA PRO A 45 -20.02 15.29 -28.55
C PRO A 45 -20.80 16.19 -27.57
N GLU A 46 -21.26 17.35 -28.03
CA GLU A 46 -22.03 18.31 -27.22
C GLU A 46 -23.43 17.76 -26.87
N LYS A 47 -24.15 17.21 -27.85
CA LYS A 47 -25.48 16.62 -27.63
C LYS A 47 -25.43 15.39 -26.74
N SER A 48 -24.39 14.58 -26.88
CA SER A 48 -24.16 13.44 -25.99
C SER A 48 -23.80 13.87 -24.56
N LEU A 49 -23.16 15.04 -24.37
CA LEU A 49 -22.88 15.61 -23.05
C LEU A 49 -24.16 16.12 -22.39
N GLU A 50 -25.01 16.85 -23.12
CA GLU A 50 -26.32 17.30 -22.62
C GLU A 50 -27.20 16.13 -22.19
N ALA A 51 -27.25 15.05 -22.98
CA ALA A 51 -27.98 13.84 -22.63
C ALA A 51 -27.41 13.18 -21.35
N ALA A 52 -26.08 13.16 -21.19
CA ALA A 52 -25.43 12.64 -20.00
C ALA A 52 -25.73 13.49 -18.74
N ILE A 53 -25.81 14.81 -18.89
CA ILE A 53 -26.17 15.75 -17.82
C ILE A 53 -27.65 15.55 -17.43
N ALA A 54 -28.55 15.49 -18.42
CA ALA A 54 -29.97 15.31 -18.19
C ALA A 54 -30.28 14.00 -17.45
N TRP A 55 -29.70 12.88 -17.92
CA TRP A 55 -29.85 11.59 -17.25
C TRP A 55 -29.35 11.62 -15.81
N ARG A 56 -28.24 12.31 -15.56
CA ARG A 56 -27.71 12.42 -14.21
C ARG A 56 -28.63 13.23 -13.30
N LYS A 57 -29.22 14.32 -13.81
CA LYS A 57 -30.19 15.12 -13.05
C LYS A 57 -31.39 14.25 -12.67
N GLU A 58 -31.94 13.50 -13.61
CA GLU A 58 -33.02 12.54 -13.37
C GLU A 58 -32.61 11.46 -12.35
N ALA A 59 -31.40 10.91 -12.48
CA ALA A 59 -30.87 9.93 -11.53
C ALA A 59 -30.74 10.50 -10.11
N LEU A 60 -30.40 11.79 -9.95
CA LEU A 60 -30.35 12.47 -8.66
C LEU A 60 -31.75 12.77 -8.10
N GLU A 61 -32.76 12.99 -8.96
CA GLU A 61 -34.16 13.17 -8.51
C GLU A 61 -34.78 11.86 -8.03
N ILE A 62 -34.56 10.75 -8.75
CA ILE A 62 -35.07 9.42 -8.37
C ILE A 62 -34.31 8.89 -7.15
N ILE A 63 -32.99 9.10 -7.13
CA ILE A 63 -32.08 8.51 -6.16
C ILE A 63 -31.25 9.64 -5.51
N PRO A 64 -31.85 10.47 -4.64
CA PRO A 64 -31.16 11.61 -4.06
C PRO A 64 -29.93 11.17 -3.25
N PRO A 65 -28.87 11.99 -3.21
CA PRO A 65 -27.76 11.76 -2.30
C PRO A 65 -28.28 11.82 -0.87
N ARG A 66 -27.64 11.06 0.04
CA ARG A 66 -27.98 11.13 1.46
C ARG A 66 -27.83 12.55 1.95
N ASP A 67 -28.80 12.97 2.76
CA ASP A 67 -28.66 14.24 3.45
C ASP A 67 -27.45 14.19 4.38
N ARG A 68 -26.88 15.35 4.66
CA ARG A 68 -25.75 15.51 5.55
C ARG A 68 -26.02 14.99 6.95
N ARG A 69 -27.24 15.17 7.44
CA ARG A 69 -27.67 14.69 8.75
C ARG A 69 -27.70 13.16 8.77
N GLU A 70 -28.33 12.56 7.76
CA GLU A 70 -28.35 11.12 7.56
C GLU A 70 -26.92 10.55 7.47
N TYR A 71 -26.04 11.18 6.69
CA TYR A 71 -24.64 10.75 6.58
C TYR A 71 -23.88 10.84 7.91
N ALA A 72 -24.12 11.89 8.70
CA ALA A 72 -23.50 12.07 10.01
C ALA A 72 -23.95 11.01 11.04
N GLU A 73 -25.13 10.42 10.83
CA GLU A 73 -25.76 9.43 11.69
C GLU A 73 -25.42 7.98 11.30
N LEU A 74 -24.87 7.74 10.10
CA LEU A 74 -24.49 6.41 9.66
C LEU A 74 -23.53 5.75 10.65
N GLY A 75 -23.95 4.60 11.20
CA GLY A 75 -23.11 3.76 12.03
C GLY A 75 -21.89 3.29 11.25
N LYS A 76 -20.70 3.66 11.72
CA LYS A 76 -19.44 3.17 11.15
C LYS A 76 -19.01 1.89 11.88
N SER A 77 -18.47 0.92 11.16
CA SER A 77 -18.05 -0.39 11.69
C SER A 77 -16.99 -0.31 12.81
N HIS A 78 -16.20 0.78 12.85
CA HIS A 78 -15.17 1.04 13.85
C HIS A 78 -15.65 1.92 15.02
N ASN A 79 -16.97 2.11 15.17
CA ASN A 79 -17.54 2.93 16.21
C ASN A 79 -17.79 2.12 17.50
N THR A 80 -16.87 2.24 18.46
CA THR A 80 -16.95 1.55 19.76
C THR A 80 -17.85 2.25 20.78
N SER A 81 -18.26 3.49 20.56
CA SER A 81 -19.07 4.26 21.52
C SER A 81 -20.59 4.15 21.28
N GLY A 82 -20.98 3.59 20.12
CA GLY A 82 -22.35 3.48 19.66
C GLY A 82 -22.88 4.71 18.90
N ILE A 83 -22.18 5.87 18.92
CA ILE A 83 -22.65 7.11 18.25
C ILE A 83 -21.54 7.70 17.36
N THR A 84 -21.85 7.89 16.08
CA THR A 84 -20.86 8.28 15.06
C THR A 84 -20.26 9.66 15.34
N GLY A 85 -18.95 9.67 15.59
CA GLY A 85 -18.19 10.88 15.91
C GLY A 85 -18.11 11.21 17.40
N VAL A 86 -18.57 10.33 18.29
CA VAL A 86 -18.30 10.41 19.73
C VAL A 86 -17.29 9.31 20.09
N TYR A 87 -16.20 9.64 20.76
CA TYR A 87 -15.19 8.66 21.16
C TYR A 87 -14.45 9.08 22.44
N LYS A 88 -13.90 8.09 23.15
CA LYS A 88 -13.03 8.29 24.33
C LYS A 88 -11.58 8.39 23.86
N THR A 89 -10.85 9.39 24.33
CA THR A 89 -9.42 9.59 24.01
C THR A 89 -8.63 9.99 25.26
N ILE A 90 -7.33 9.74 25.24
CA ILE A 90 -6.37 10.31 26.19
C ILE A 90 -6.10 11.75 25.73
N GLY A 91 -6.23 12.73 26.63
CA GLY A 91 -5.96 14.13 26.32
C GLY A 91 -4.52 14.54 26.65
N HIS A 92 -4.10 14.30 27.90
CA HIS A 92 -2.72 14.52 28.35
C HIS A 92 -2.39 13.57 29.49
N TYR A 93 -1.09 13.48 29.80
CA TYR A 93 -0.60 12.76 30.97
C TYR A 93 -0.34 13.75 32.10
N ARG A 94 -0.71 13.37 33.32
CA ARG A 94 -0.33 14.11 34.53
C ARG A 94 1.17 13.95 34.79
N VAL A 95 1.70 14.76 35.70
CA VAL A 95 3.11 14.73 36.12
C VAL A 95 3.51 13.37 36.72
N ASP A 96 2.54 12.65 37.30
CA ASP A 96 2.70 11.30 37.85
C ASP A 96 2.59 10.18 36.80
N GLY A 97 2.41 10.51 35.52
CA GLY A 97 2.22 9.55 34.43
C GLY A 97 0.79 9.02 34.28
N THR A 98 -0.16 9.44 35.12
CA THR A 98 -1.55 9.00 35.03
C THR A 98 -2.24 9.66 33.81
N PRO A 99 -2.83 8.89 32.88
CA PRO A 99 -3.53 9.44 31.72
C PRO A 99 -4.85 10.10 32.11
N VAL A 100 -5.10 11.30 31.56
CA VAL A 100 -6.39 12.00 31.69
C VAL A 100 -7.25 11.68 30.47
N TYR A 101 -8.44 11.14 30.73
CA TYR A 101 -9.39 10.74 29.70
C TYR A 101 -10.43 11.81 29.41
N TYR A 102 -10.79 11.92 28.14
CA TYR A 102 -11.85 12.81 27.65
C TYR A 102 -12.83 12.05 26.77
N TRP A 103 -14.10 12.42 26.86
CA TRP A 103 -15.08 12.14 25.83
C TRP A 103 -15.09 13.28 24.81
N VAL A 104 -14.95 12.94 23.53
CA VAL A 104 -14.86 13.92 22.44
C VAL A 104 -16.04 13.73 21.50
N ALA A 105 -16.76 14.83 21.25
CA ALA A 105 -17.77 14.94 20.21
C ALA A 105 -17.16 15.68 19.00
N SER A 106 -17.10 15.04 17.83
CA SER A 106 -16.51 15.60 16.61
C SER A 106 -17.55 15.69 15.48
N TRP A 107 -17.56 16.81 14.77
CA TRP A 107 -18.44 17.03 13.62
C TRP A 107 -17.80 17.91 12.56
N CYS A 108 -18.41 17.94 11.37
CA CYS A 108 -17.95 18.74 10.24
C CYS A 108 -19.08 19.70 9.85
N PRO A 109 -19.02 21.00 10.21
CA PRO A 109 -20.06 22.00 9.90
C PRO A 109 -20.08 22.48 8.46
N SER A 110 -18.97 22.40 7.71
CA SER A 110 -18.93 22.59 6.25
C SER A 110 -17.74 21.85 5.64
N LYS A 111 -17.72 21.66 4.31
CA LYS A 111 -16.63 20.99 3.59
C LYS A 111 -15.27 21.53 4.05
N GLY A 112 -14.41 20.63 4.55
CA GLY A 112 -13.06 20.96 5.02
C GLY A 112 -12.95 21.55 6.44
N LYS A 113 -14.05 21.91 7.11
CA LYS A 113 -14.03 22.41 8.50
C LYS A 113 -14.37 21.31 9.49
N ARG A 114 -13.45 20.98 10.40
CA ARG A 114 -13.70 20.03 11.50
C ARG A 114 -13.83 20.78 12.83
N ARG A 115 -14.86 20.48 13.60
CA ARG A 115 -15.07 20.98 14.97
C ARG A 115 -15.14 19.82 15.93
N HIS A 116 -14.68 20.04 17.15
CA HIS A 116 -14.81 19.09 18.23
C HIS A 116 -15.09 19.80 19.56
N ARG A 117 -15.70 19.09 20.50
CA ARG A 117 -15.82 19.46 21.91
C ARG A 117 -15.34 18.31 22.77
N ASN A 118 -14.57 18.62 23.82
CA ASN A 118 -14.03 17.65 24.76
C ASN A 118 -14.68 17.82 26.14
N PHE A 119 -14.92 16.70 26.82
CA PHE A 119 -15.51 16.64 28.14
C PHE A 119 -14.59 15.77 29.01
N SER A 120 -14.02 16.36 30.06
CA SER A 120 -13.08 15.66 30.96
C SER A 120 -13.81 14.65 31.84
N ILE A 121 -13.31 13.42 31.90
CA ILE A 121 -13.84 12.38 32.78
C ILE A 121 -13.59 12.72 34.25
N ASP A 122 -12.47 13.35 34.59
CA ASP A 122 -12.18 13.71 35.99
C ASP A 122 -13.18 14.74 36.54
N LYS A 123 -13.68 15.62 35.67
CA LYS A 123 -14.55 16.73 36.08
C LYS A 123 -16.02 16.31 36.20
N TYR A 124 -16.48 15.43 35.32
CA TYR A 124 -17.91 15.09 35.21
C TYR A 124 -18.21 13.64 35.59
N GLY A 125 -17.21 12.75 35.64
CA GLY A 125 -17.41 11.31 35.69
C GLY A 125 -17.60 10.71 34.30
N GLU A 126 -17.41 9.40 34.17
CA GLU A 126 -17.38 8.73 32.86
C GLU A 126 -18.73 8.76 32.14
N GLU A 127 -19.82 8.49 32.86
CA GLU A 127 -21.17 8.44 32.28
C GLU A 127 -21.68 9.84 31.90
N GLU A 128 -21.44 10.84 32.74
CA GLU A 128 -21.88 12.21 32.50
C GLU A 128 -21.08 12.88 31.38
N ALA A 129 -19.76 12.68 31.35
CA ALA A 129 -18.92 13.16 30.25
C ALA A 129 -19.35 12.54 28.91
N LYS A 130 -19.75 11.27 28.91
CA LYS A 130 -20.31 10.59 27.72
C LYS A 130 -21.65 11.21 27.32
N ARG A 131 -22.56 11.45 28.28
CA ARG A 131 -23.87 12.07 28.04
C ARG A 131 -23.74 13.46 27.41
N LEU A 132 -22.88 14.30 27.98
CA LEU A 132 -22.60 15.65 27.46
C LEU A 132 -22.00 15.62 26.06
N ALA A 133 -21.11 14.67 25.76
CA ALA A 133 -20.56 14.50 24.42
C ALA A 133 -21.63 14.10 23.39
N ILE A 134 -22.55 13.21 23.78
CA ILE A 134 -23.66 12.79 22.92
C ILE A 134 -24.60 13.95 22.64
N GLU A 135 -25.00 14.69 23.67
CA GLU A 135 -25.88 15.85 23.55
C GLU A 135 -25.25 16.94 22.67
N ALA A 136 -23.99 17.30 22.95
CA ALA A 136 -23.26 18.27 22.14
C ALA A 136 -23.17 17.85 20.66
N ARG A 137 -23.00 16.56 20.39
CA ARG A 137 -23.01 16.03 19.02
C ARG A 137 -24.38 16.13 18.38
N LYS A 138 -25.47 15.78 19.08
CA LYS A 138 -26.84 15.87 18.58
C LYS A 138 -27.23 17.31 18.25
N THR A 139 -26.98 18.24 19.16
CA THR A 139 -27.20 19.67 18.93
C THR A 139 -26.38 20.17 17.75
N ALA A 140 -25.13 19.73 17.62
CA ALA A 140 -24.28 20.10 16.49
C ALA A 140 -24.78 19.55 15.15
N ILE A 141 -25.34 18.33 15.10
CA ILE A 141 -25.94 17.73 13.89
C ILE A 141 -27.23 18.46 13.53
N ALA A 142 -28.08 18.77 14.51
CA ALA A 142 -29.31 19.53 14.30
C ALA A 142 -29.05 20.92 13.70
N ASN A 143 -27.96 21.56 14.12
CA ASN A 143 -27.49 22.85 13.61
C ASN A 143 -26.60 22.76 12.36
N LEU A 144 -26.52 21.59 11.70
CA LEU A 144 -25.88 21.51 10.38
C LEU A 144 -26.82 22.11 9.34
N ASP A 145 -26.27 23.05 8.56
CA ASP A 145 -26.85 23.48 7.29
C ASP A 145 -27.05 22.23 6.40
N ALA A 146 -28.26 22.08 5.89
CA ALA A 146 -28.71 20.92 5.11
C ALA A 146 -28.05 20.83 3.72
N GLU A 147 -27.48 21.92 3.23
CA GLU A 147 -26.96 21.98 1.87
C GLU A 147 -25.54 21.42 1.77
N TRP A 148 -25.42 20.30 1.07
CA TRP A 148 -24.17 19.94 0.42
C TRP A 148 -24.01 20.81 -0.82
N PRO A 149 -22.80 21.31 -1.14
CA PRO A 149 -22.55 21.82 -2.47
C PRO A 149 -22.77 20.68 -3.49
N GLU A 150 -23.41 21.00 -4.63
CA GLU A 150 -23.82 20.05 -5.68
C GLU A 150 -22.67 19.11 -6.15
N ASP A 151 -21.42 19.52 -5.90
CA ASP A 151 -20.19 18.83 -6.29
C ASP A 151 -19.66 17.78 -5.30
N ALA A 152 -20.27 17.63 -4.12
CA ALA A 152 -19.64 16.90 -3.01
C ALA A 152 -19.62 15.37 -3.16
N PHE A 153 -20.58 14.81 -3.91
CA PHE A 153 -20.66 13.38 -4.23
C PHE A 153 -20.08 13.04 -5.60
N ALA A 154 -19.54 14.05 -6.26
CA ALA A 154 -19.07 13.94 -7.61
C ALA A 154 -17.67 13.32 -7.58
N MET A 155 -17.53 12.11 -8.16
CA MET A 155 -16.22 11.45 -8.25
C MET A 155 -15.21 12.42 -8.88
N PRO A 156 -13.99 12.52 -8.33
CA PRO A 156 -12.93 13.26 -8.98
C PRO A 156 -12.75 12.68 -10.39
N ARG A 157 -12.51 13.57 -11.38
CA ARG A 157 -12.26 13.15 -12.76
C ARG A 157 -11.13 12.11 -12.74
N ARG A 158 -11.30 11.02 -13.49
CA ARG A 158 -10.27 9.98 -13.59
C ARG A 158 -8.99 10.66 -14.10
N ARG A 159 -7.90 10.56 -13.33
CA ARG A 159 -6.61 11.15 -13.71
C ARG A 159 -6.11 10.51 -15.00
N THR A 160 -5.54 11.33 -15.87
CA THR A 160 -4.84 10.91 -17.09
C THR A 160 -3.36 10.63 -16.77
N ILE A 161 -2.65 9.95 -17.68
CA ILE A 161 -1.22 9.67 -17.54
C ILE A 161 -0.41 10.99 -17.53
N GLU A 162 -0.85 11.98 -18.29
CA GLU A 162 -0.23 13.31 -18.36
C GLU A 162 -0.35 14.10 -17.05
N ASP A 163 -1.44 13.90 -16.29
CA ASP A 163 -1.66 14.49 -14.95
C ASP A 163 -0.69 13.94 -13.89
N ASP A 164 -0.16 12.72 -14.07
CA ASP A 164 0.77 12.10 -13.14
C ASP A 164 2.24 12.37 -13.51
N LEU A 165 2.56 12.57 -14.80
CA LEU A 165 3.91 12.89 -15.28
C LEU A 165 4.37 14.33 -14.96
N HIS A 166 3.44 15.29 -14.88
CA HIS A 166 3.73 16.69 -14.55
C HIS A 166 3.57 17.02 -13.06
N ARG A 167 3.41 16.00 -12.22
CA ARG A 167 3.37 16.22 -10.77
C ARG A 167 4.81 16.35 -10.27
N ASP A 168 5.16 17.54 -9.79
CA ASP A 168 6.29 17.72 -8.90
C ASP A 168 5.97 16.98 -7.59
N ILE A 169 6.27 15.68 -7.54
CA ILE A 169 6.17 14.87 -6.32
C ILE A 169 7.40 15.22 -5.48
N TRP A 170 7.22 16.17 -4.57
CA TRP A 170 8.20 16.49 -3.56
C TRP A 170 7.58 16.29 -2.18
N ALA A 171 8.39 15.85 -1.23
CA ALA A 171 8.04 15.72 0.17
C ALA A 171 9.21 16.24 1.00
N PHE A 172 8.91 16.85 2.14
CA PHE A 172 9.94 17.11 3.13
C PHE A 172 10.31 15.78 3.77
N GLU A 173 11.51 15.30 3.46
CA GLU A 173 12.16 14.17 4.13
C GLU A 173 13.18 14.71 5.15
N GLY A 174 13.39 14.01 6.26
CA GLY A 174 14.45 14.37 7.23
C GLY A 174 13.98 14.90 8.59
N ASP A 175 12.67 14.94 8.86
CA ASP A 175 12.19 15.22 10.23
C ASP A 175 12.62 14.10 11.20
N GLU A 176 13.25 14.49 12.31
CA GLU A 176 13.65 13.56 13.37
C GLU A 176 12.44 13.02 14.12
N GLN A 177 12.16 11.73 13.95
CA GLN A 177 11.15 11.00 14.72
C GLN A 177 11.82 10.05 15.72
N TYR A 178 11.58 10.28 17.01
CA TYR A 178 12.00 9.35 18.06
C TYR A 178 11.01 8.18 18.14
N ARG A 179 11.51 6.95 18.06
CA ARG A 179 10.74 5.72 18.27
C ARG A 179 11.38 4.88 19.36
N ILE A 180 10.59 4.49 20.35
CA ILE A 180 11.04 3.57 21.41
C ILE A 180 10.81 2.16 20.90
N HIS A 181 11.88 1.40 20.66
CA HIS A 181 11.83 0.01 20.22
C HIS A 181 12.13 -0.92 21.40
N ARG A 182 11.36 -2.01 21.54
CA ARG A 182 11.63 -3.10 22.49
C ARG A 182 12.24 -4.27 21.73
N ASP A 183 13.56 -4.39 21.74
CA ASP A 183 14.29 -5.44 21.05
C ASP A 183 14.55 -6.64 21.97
N LYS A 184 14.48 -7.86 21.41
CA LYS A 184 15.03 -9.06 22.05
C LYS A 184 16.53 -9.12 21.75
N GLU A 185 17.35 -9.32 22.77
CA GLU A 185 18.80 -9.43 22.64
C GLU A 185 19.20 -10.63 21.75
N ARG A 186 20.13 -10.40 20.83
CA ARG A 186 20.67 -11.43 19.93
C ARG A 186 22.14 -11.61 20.24
N ASP A 187 22.58 -12.84 20.47
CA ASP A 187 24.00 -13.13 20.62
C ASP A 187 24.69 -13.07 19.26
N HIS A 188 25.56 -12.08 19.07
CA HIS A 188 26.32 -11.90 17.84
C HIS A 188 27.32 -13.04 17.58
N LYS A 189 27.73 -13.79 18.62
CA LYS A 189 28.69 -14.89 18.49
C LYS A 189 28.13 -16.02 17.64
N ILE A 190 26.84 -16.35 17.81
CA ILE A 190 26.23 -17.46 17.08
C ILE A 190 26.17 -17.21 15.57
N ARG A 191 26.07 -15.92 15.17
CA ARG A 191 26.15 -15.52 13.77
C ARG A 191 27.53 -15.85 13.18
N LEU A 192 28.60 -15.46 13.88
CA LEU A 192 29.97 -15.70 13.44
C LEU A 192 30.26 -17.19 13.37
N GLU A 193 29.88 -17.94 14.41
CA GLU A 193 30.03 -19.41 14.44
C GLU A 193 29.29 -20.08 13.28
N LYS A 194 28.05 -19.65 12.96
CA LYS A 194 27.32 -20.20 11.82
C LYS A 194 28.02 -19.93 10.49
N ILE A 195 28.53 -18.73 10.28
CA ILE A 195 29.24 -18.37 9.04
C ILE A 195 30.55 -19.16 8.92
N ASN A 196 31.31 -19.28 10.01
CA ASN A 196 32.55 -20.07 10.03
C ASN A 196 32.27 -21.54 9.76
N ALA A 197 31.24 -22.12 10.40
CA ALA A 197 30.83 -23.49 10.15
C ALA A 197 30.37 -23.69 8.69
N PHE A 198 29.64 -22.73 8.13
CA PHE A 198 29.20 -22.77 6.74
C PHE A 198 30.39 -22.75 5.76
N LEU A 199 31.35 -21.84 5.97
CA LEU A 199 32.57 -21.75 5.18
C LEU A 199 33.42 -23.02 5.29
N ALA A 200 33.54 -23.60 6.49
CA ALA A 200 34.31 -24.84 6.70
C ALA A 200 33.72 -26.04 5.94
N VAL A 201 32.39 -26.10 5.80
CA VAL A 201 31.70 -27.19 5.10
C VAL A 201 31.63 -26.96 3.59
N HIS A 202 31.36 -25.73 3.15
CA HIS A 202 31.03 -25.43 1.76
C HIS A 202 32.14 -24.72 0.98
N GLY A 203 33.17 -24.21 1.65
CA GLY A 203 34.29 -23.47 1.04
C GLY A 203 33.95 -22.03 0.62
N ASP A 204 32.69 -21.76 0.29
CA ASP A 204 32.20 -20.44 -0.15
C ASP A 204 30.99 -19.99 0.68
N LEU A 205 30.75 -18.67 0.72
CA LEU A 205 29.57 -18.09 1.35
C LEU A 205 28.49 -17.78 0.30
N PHE A 206 27.38 -18.52 0.34
CA PHE A 206 26.26 -18.34 -0.59
C PHE A 206 24.91 -18.54 0.10
N CYS A 207 23.87 -18.00 -0.51
CA CYS A 207 22.49 -18.12 -0.02
C CYS A 207 22.00 -19.57 -0.15
N GLU A 208 21.56 -20.18 0.94
CA GLU A 208 21.02 -21.54 0.98
C GLU A 208 19.71 -21.71 0.20
N ILE A 209 19.01 -20.61 -0.13
CA ILE A 209 17.75 -20.63 -0.88
C ILE A 209 18.00 -20.52 -2.39
N CYS A 210 18.70 -19.47 -2.82
CA CYS A 210 18.84 -19.14 -4.25
C CYS A 210 20.23 -19.40 -4.83
N GLY A 211 21.21 -19.76 -4.01
CA GLY A 211 22.61 -19.99 -4.41
C GLY A 211 23.41 -18.73 -4.71
N PHE A 212 22.86 -17.53 -4.46
CA PHE A 212 23.54 -16.27 -4.71
C PHE A 212 24.77 -16.10 -3.82
N ASN A 213 25.92 -15.73 -4.40
CA ASN A 213 27.17 -15.49 -3.70
C ASN A 213 27.61 -14.03 -3.91
N PHE A 214 27.67 -13.25 -2.83
CA PHE A 214 27.97 -11.82 -2.90
C PHE A 214 29.41 -11.55 -3.35
N GLU A 215 30.40 -12.31 -2.88
CA GLU A 215 31.80 -12.08 -3.25
C GLU A 215 32.06 -12.41 -4.73
N LYS A 216 31.36 -13.39 -5.29
CA LYS A 216 31.44 -13.72 -6.72
C LYS A 216 30.82 -12.66 -7.61
N GLU A 217 29.69 -12.08 -7.19
CA GLU A 217 28.92 -11.13 -8.02
C GLU A 217 29.38 -9.67 -7.83
N TYR A 218 29.75 -9.29 -6.61
CA TYR A 218 30.14 -7.92 -6.24
C TYR A 218 31.64 -7.77 -5.93
N GLY A 219 32.43 -8.84 -6.05
CA GLY A 219 33.85 -8.82 -5.74
C GLY A 219 34.13 -8.56 -4.25
N PRO A 220 35.22 -7.86 -3.90
CA PRO A 220 35.61 -7.61 -2.51
C PRO A 220 34.55 -6.90 -1.66
N MET A 221 33.68 -6.09 -2.28
CA MET A 221 32.56 -5.42 -1.60
C MET A 221 31.54 -6.41 -1.05
N GLY A 222 31.44 -7.60 -1.64
CA GLY A 222 30.55 -8.67 -1.22
C GLY A 222 31.11 -9.59 -0.12
N ARG A 223 32.38 -9.41 0.29
CA ARG A 223 33.04 -10.31 1.22
C ARG A 223 32.35 -10.28 2.60
N GLY A 224 31.96 -11.47 3.07
CA GLY A 224 31.29 -11.63 4.37
C GLY A 224 29.85 -11.09 4.42
N LEU A 225 29.32 -10.58 3.30
CA LEU A 225 27.92 -10.16 3.20
C LEU A 225 27.04 -11.39 3.09
N ILE A 226 26.41 -11.73 4.22
CA ILE A 226 25.28 -12.66 4.27
C ILE A 226 24.49 -12.42 5.56
N GLU A 227 23.20 -12.71 5.50
CA GLU A 227 22.29 -12.61 6.63
C GLU A 227 22.06 -14.00 7.22
N VAL A 228 22.12 -14.11 8.55
CA VAL A 228 21.83 -15.34 9.27
C VAL A 228 20.41 -15.27 9.78
N HIS A 229 19.55 -16.09 9.20
CA HIS A 229 18.13 -16.15 9.50
C HIS A 229 17.81 -17.32 10.43
N HIS A 230 16.92 -17.08 11.40
CA HIS A 230 16.44 -18.13 12.30
C HIS A 230 15.27 -18.85 11.64
N THR A 231 15.34 -20.17 11.52
CA THR A 231 14.24 -20.97 10.93
C THR A 231 13.01 -21.03 11.84
N VAL A 232 13.20 -20.77 13.14
CA VAL A 232 12.12 -20.56 14.11
C VAL A 232 12.05 -19.06 14.41
N PRO A 233 10.90 -18.39 14.25
CA PRO A 233 10.78 -16.96 14.51
C PRO A 233 11.13 -16.57 15.95
N LEU A 234 11.96 -15.53 16.12
CA LEU A 234 12.33 -15.00 17.45
C LEU A 234 11.12 -14.58 18.30
N ALA A 235 10.01 -14.21 17.67
CA ALA A 235 8.77 -13.83 18.37
C ALA A 235 8.21 -14.98 19.20
N GLU A 236 8.33 -16.22 18.72
CA GLU A 236 7.81 -17.44 19.33
C GLU A 236 8.75 -18.03 20.38
N MET A 237 9.99 -17.53 20.47
CA MET A 237 10.96 -18.02 21.44
C MET A 237 10.64 -17.52 22.86
N GLN A 238 10.62 -18.47 23.79
CA GLN A 238 10.54 -18.23 25.23
C GLN A 238 11.83 -17.59 25.76
N PRO A 239 11.80 -16.88 26.91
CA PRO A 239 13.01 -16.43 27.60
C PRO A 239 13.97 -17.60 27.84
N ASN A 240 15.28 -17.39 27.63
CA ASN A 240 16.35 -18.40 27.75
C ASN A 240 16.31 -19.54 26.71
N HIS A 241 15.69 -19.33 25.55
CA HIS A 241 15.75 -20.29 24.46
C HIS A 241 17.20 -20.53 24.00
N ARG A 242 17.62 -21.80 23.94
CA ARG A 242 18.93 -22.18 23.44
C ARG A 242 18.87 -22.37 21.92
N THR A 243 19.39 -21.40 21.19
CA THR A 243 19.54 -21.51 19.73
C THR A 243 20.74 -22.37 19.37
N THR A 244 20.57 -23.28 18.43
CA THR A 244 21.65 -24.12 17.88
C THR A 244 21.95 -23.78 16.41
N LEU A 245 23.12 -24.15 15.89
CA LEU A 245 23.58 -23.74 14.55
C LEU A 245 22.72 -24.33 13.41
N ASP A 246 22.04 -25.44 13.63
CA ASP A 246 21.09 -26.08 12.73
C ASP A 246 19.76 -25.32 12.60
N GLN A 247 19.43 -24.47 13.58
CA GLN A 247 18.26 -23.60 13.55
C GLN A 247 18.53 -22.26 12.85
N LEU A 248 19.73 -22.12 12.28
CA LEU A 248 20.19 -20.94 11.57
C LEU A 248 20.47 -21.29 10.12
N MET A 249 20.19 -20.35 9.23
CA MET A 249 20.52 -20.48 7.81
C MET A 249 21.12 -19.19 7.25
N CYS A 250 22.06 -19.33 6.33
CA CYS A 250 22.73 -18.26 5.61
C CYS A 250 21.92 -17.91 4.35
N ILE A 251 21.36 -16.71 4.29
CA ILE A 251 20.55 -16.23 3.16
C ILE A 251 20.95 -14.82 2.73
N CYS A 252 20.67 -14.47 1.47
CA CYS A 252 20.91 -13.11 0.96
C CYS A 252 19.81 -12.13 1.39
N SER A 253 20.13 -10.83 1.38
CA SER A 253 19.21 -9.76 1.80
C SER A 253 17.86 -9.78 1.07
N ASN A 254 17.85 -10.11 -0.22
CA ASN A 254 16.61 -10.23 -0.99
C ASN A 254 15.76 -11.41 -0.54
N CYS A 255 16.38 -12.56 -0.26
CA CYS A 255 15.67 -13.73 0.24
C CYS A 255 15.18 -13.50 1.68
N HIS A 256 15.98 -12.84 2.53
CA HIS A 256 15.57 -12.53 3.89
C HIS A 256 14.35 -11.58 3.91
N LEU A 257 14.38 -10.54 3.09
CA LEU A 257 13.23 -9.65 2.89
C LEU A 257 12.00 -10.43 2.40
N ALA A 258 12.18 -11.30 1.41
CA ALA A 258 11.08 -12.09 0.85
C ALA A 258 10.47 -13.08 1.87
N VAL A 259 11.30 -13.67 2.75
CA VAL A 259 10.83 -14.53 3.84
C VAL A 259 9.95 -13.72 4.80
N HIS A 260 10.41 -12.54 5.24
CA HIS A 260 9.68 -11.71 6.20
C HIS A 260 8.49 -10.92 5.63
N ASN A 261 8.22 -11.02 4.32
CA ASN A 261 7.05 -10.38 3.71
C ASN A 261 5.76 -11.20 3.93
N GLY A 262 5.19 -11.11 5.13
CA GLY A 262 4.03 -11.91 5.54
C GLY A 262 4.42 -12.99 6.54
N ASP A 263 3.93 -14.22 6.36
CA ASP A 263 4.29 -15.36 7.22
C ASP A 263 5.68 -15.94 6.85
N PRO A 264 6.69 -15.82 7.73
CA PRO A 264 8.04 -16.32 7.46
C PRO A 264 8.11 -17.83 7.20
N THR A 265 7.32 -18.62 7.90
CA THR A 265 7.38 -20.08 7.82
C THR A 265 6.84 -20.56 6.48
N GLU A 266 5.71 -20.01 6.05
CA GLU A 266 5.12 -20.32 4.76
C GLU A 266 6.00 -19.85 3.60
N ASN A 267 6.47 -18.60 3.66
CA ASN A 267 7.29 -18.01 2.60
C ASN A 267 8.62 -18.74 2.42
N LEU A 268 9.27 -19.16 3.51
CA LEU A 268 10.49 -19.95 3.44
C LEU A 268 10.27 -21.26 2.67
N ARG A 269 9.18 -21.98 2.94
CA ARG A 269 8.83 -23.22 2.22
C ARG A 269 8.57 -22.96 0.75
N ARG A 270 7.80 -21.92 0.43
CA ARG A 270 7.49 -21.52 -0.96
C ARG A 270 8.76 -21.14 -1.74
N LEU A 271 9.64 -20.35 -1.14
CA LEU A 271 10.89 -19.93 -1.78
C LEU A 271 11.80 -21.11 -2.10
N ARG A 272 11.97 -22.05 -1.16
CA ARG A 272 12.74 -23.29 -1.41
C ARG A 272 12.16 -24.05 -2.59
N PHE A 273 10.84 -24.25 -2.63
CA PHE A 273 10.19 -24.92 -3.76
C PHE A 273 10.45 -24.23 -5.11
N ILE A 274 10.33 -22.90 -5.16
CA ILE A 274 10.55 -22.11 -6.39
C ILE A 274 12.00 -22.25 -6.88
N PHE A 275 12.98 -22.11 -6.00
CA PHE A 275 14.39 -22.15 -6.38
C PHE A 275 14.90 -23.58 -6.62
N ASP A 276 14.37 -24.59 -5.95
CA ASP A 276 14.62 -26.00 -6.25
C ASP A 276 14.13 -26.37 -7.67
N ALA A 277 12.94 -25.91 -8.04
CA ALA A 277 12.40 -26.10 -9.39
C ALA A 277 13.26 -25.39 -10.46
N LYS A 278 13.74 -24.18 -10.18
CA LYS A 278 14.65 -23.43 -11.07
C LYS A 278 16.02 -24.10 -11.19
N SER A 279 16.56 -24.66 -10.11
CA SER A 279 17.83 -25.38 -10.08
C SER A 279 17.80 -26.65 -10.93
N LYS A 280 16.71 -27.43 -10.85
CA LYS A 280 16.51 -28.62 -11.70
C LYS A 280 16.45 -28.26 -13.18
N LYS A 281 15.77 -27.17 -13.55
CA LYS A 281 15.67 -26.68 -14.93
C LYS A 281 17.02 -26.18 -15.49
N ARG A 282 17.89 -25.59 -14.67
CA ARG A 282 19.25 -25.21 -15.07
C ARG A 282 20.15 -26.42 -15.33
N ARG A 283 20.01 -27.51 -14.57
CA ARG A 283 20.79 -28.75 -14.77
C ARG A 283 20.36 -29.52 -16.02
N THR A 284 19.07 -29.57 -16.34
CA THR A 284 18.60 -30.22 -17.58
C THR A 284 19.05 -29.47 -18.84
N ILE A 285 19.12 -28.14 -18.81
CA ILE A 285 19.64 -27.34 -19.93
C ILE A 285 21.16 -27.50 -20.10
N ALA A 286 21.92 -27.67 -19.01
CA ALA A 286 23.36 -27.89 -19.07
C ALA A 286 23.75 -29.26 -19.67
N CYS A 287 22.92 -30.30 -19.53
CA CYS A 287 23.18 -31.62 -20.12
C CYS A 287 22.83 -31.73 -21.62
N THR A 288 21.98 -30.86 -22.18
CA THR A 288 21.61 -30.91 -23.61
C THR A 288 22.47 -30.01 -24.50
N GLY A 289 23.53 -29.40 -23.94
CA GLY A 289 24.43 -28.47 -24.64
C GLY A 289 25.85 -28.99 -24.83
N ALA A 290 26.06 -30.30 -25.00
CA ALA A 290 27.36 -30.83 -25.43
C ALA A 290 27.60 -30.38 -26.89
N ARG A 291 28.46 -29.38 -27.06
CA ARG A 291 29.02 -28.97 -28.37
C ARG A 291 29.71 -30.17 -29.03
N GLU A 292 29.39 -30.42 -30.30
CA GLU A 292 30.16 -31.33 -31.14
C GLU A 292 31.60 -30.80 -31.34
N PRO A 293 32.63 -31.66 -31.31
CA PRO A 293 34.00 -31.28 -31.62
C PRO A 293 34.36 -31.59 -33.09
N GLY A 294 34.87 -30.58 -33.80
CA GLY A 294 35.46 -30.66 -35.15
C GLY A 294 35.14 -29.37 -35.89
N GLU A 295 36.08 -28.51 -36.28
CA GLU A 295 37.20 -28.80 -37.17
C GLU A 295 38.28 -27.71 -37.00
N LEU A 296 39.55 -28.11 -36.94
CA LEU A 296 40.71 -27.22 -36.87
C LEU A 296 41.28 -26.97 -38.27
N ALA A 297 41.58 -25.69 -38.51
CA ALA A 297 42.63 -25.13 -39.38
C ALA A 297 42.48 -25.22 -40.90
N VAL A 298 42.57 -24.06 -41.57
CA VAL A 298 43.74 -23.70 -42.40
C VAL A 298 43.83 -22.19 -42.61
N GLU A 299 45.05 -21.68 -42.51
CA GLU A 299 45.49 -20.32 -42.82
C GLU A 299 45.22 -19.95 -44.29
N ASN A 300 44.99 -18.66 -44.57
CA ASN A 300 45.80 -18.00 -45.60
C ASN A 300 45.77 -16.47 -45.55
N LEU A 301 46.96 -15.92 -45.77
CA LEU A 301 47.33 -14.53 -45.92
C LEU A 301 46.50 -13.79 -46.98
N SER A 302 46.18 -12.51 -46.76
CA SER A 302 46.83 -11.39 -47.47
C SER A 302 46.05 -10.07 -47.42
N ARG A 303 46.84 -8.99 -47.39
CA ARG A 303 46.58 -7.61 -47.85
C ARG A 303 45.80 -6.64 -46.96
N VAL A 304 46.62 -5.82 -46.29
CA VAL A 304 46.48 -4.36 -46.20
C VAL A 304 46.36 -3.76 -47.62
N PRO A 305 45.58 -2.68 -47.78
CA PRO A 305 46.22 -1.41 -48.11
C PRO A 305 45.66 -0.24 -47.29
N GLY A 306 46.55 0.69 -46.98
CA GLY A 306 46.20 1.98 -46.38
C GLY A 306 45.87 3.05 -47.42
N ASP A 307 45.84 4.27 -46.88
CA ASP A 307 45.83 5.59 -47.50
C ASP A 307 44.48 6.09 -48.04
N ALA A 308 43.83 7.00 -47.30
CA ALA A 308 44.09 8.45 -47.38
C ALA A 308 43.26 9.22 -46.32
#